data_AF-A0AAU5MUQ7-F1
#
_entry.id   AF-A0AAU5MUQ7-F1
#
_cell.length_a   1.000
_cell.length_b   1.000
_cell.length_c   1.000
_cell.angle_alpha   90.00
_cell.angle_beta   90.00
_cell.angle_gamma   90.00
#
_symmetry.space_group_name_H-M   'P 1'
#
loop_
_entity.id
_entity.type
_entity.pdbx_description
1 polymer ?
#
loop_
_entity_poly.entity_id
_entity_poly.type
_entity_poly.pdbx_seq_one_letter_code
_entity_poly.pdbx_strand_id
1 'polypeptide(L)'
;MFRDHQELDVTVIRVASVGSQVDADGGGTGFIDQVKHPSWWDEDTAPPRAGDRLHVVVLDASRDEPRFSALRTDIDIARRLRARRDGA
;
A
#
# COMPACT_ATOMS: atom_id res chain seq x y z
N MET A 1 5.72 -1.31 14.00
CA MET A 1 6.52 -1.90 12.91
C MET A 1 5.57 -2.67 12.01
N PHE A 2 5.66 -2.44 10.70
CA PHE A 2 4.82 -3.12 9.71
C PHE A 2 5.15 -4.61 9.62
N ARG A 3 4.20 -5.39 9.11
CA ARG A 3 4.36 -6.81 8.83
C ARG A 3 3.91 -7.12 7.41
N ASP A 4 4.60 -8.03 6.74
CA ASP A 4 4.19 -8.46 5.40
C ASP A 4 2.75 -8.98 5.41
N HIS A 5 2.05 -8.64 4.34
CA HIS A 5 0.63 -8.94 4.14
C HIS A 5 -0.30 -8.21 5.11
N GLN A 6 0.16 -7.33 6.00
CA GLN A 6 -0.73 -6.51 6.82
C GLN A 6 -1.55 -5.57 5.94
N GLU A 7 -2.86 -5.47 6.18
CA GLU A 7 -3.72 -4.42 5.61
C GLU A 7 -3.78 -3.23 6.57
N LEU A 8 -3.83 -2.02 6.03
CA LEU A 8 -3.96 -0.78 6.78
C LEU A 8 -4.51 0.35 5.90
N ASP A 9 -5.06 1.36 6.56
CA ASP A 9 -5.40 2.63 5.91
C ASP A 9 -4.23 3.59 6.06
N VAL A 10 -3.94 4.34 4.99
CA VAL A 10 -2.84 5.30 4.93
C VAL A 10 -3.30 6.61 4.32
N THR A 11 -2.62 7.69 4.66
CA THR A 11 -2.82 9.01 4.06
C THR A 11 -1.64 9.35 3.16
N VAL A 12 -1.89 9.75 1.92
CA VAL A 12 -0.84 10.23 1.02
C VAL A 12 -0.30 11.56 1.55
N ILE A 13 1.00 11.62 1.83
CA ILE A 13 1.66 12.82 2.36
C ILE A 13 2.52 13.52 1.30
N ARG A 14 2.98 12.79 0.28
CA ARG A 14 3.75 13.34 -0.85
C ARG A 14 3.58 12.48 -2.09
N VAL A 15 3.45 13.13 -3.24
CA VAL A 15 3.44 12.48 -4.56
C VAL A 15 4.78 12.76 -5.25
N ALA A 16 5.37 11.72 -5.86
CA ALA A 16 6.60 11.78 -6.63
C ALA A 16 6.38 11.19 -8.03
N SER A 17 7.34 11.40 -8.92
CA SER A 17 7.26 10.88 -10.31
C SER A 17 7.25 9.36 -10.42
N VAL A 18 7.61 8.64 -9.34
CA VAL A 18 7.71 7.17 -9.32
C VAL A 18 6.74 6.52 -8.34
N GLY A 19 5.88 7.30 -7.68
CA GLY A 19 4.95 6.78 -6.67
C GLY A 19 4.55 7.82 -5.65
N SER A 20 4.08 7.37 -4.49
CA SER A 20 3.61 8.25 -3.41
C SER A 20 4.11 7.76 -2.06
N GLN A 21 4.57 8.71 -1.25
CA GLN A 21 4.85 8.48 0.15
C GLN A 21 3.57 8.64 0.95
N VAL A 22 3.36 7.74 1.90
CA VAL A 22 2.14 7.68 2.72
C VAL A 22 2.48 7.53 4.19
N ASP A 23 1.60 8.02 5.05
CA ASP A 23 1.66 7.84 6.50
C ASP A 23 0.55 6.88 6.95
N ALA A 24 0.92 5.93 7.81
CA ALA A 24 -0.01 4.97 8.40
C ALA A 24 -0.44 5.40 9.80
N ASP A 25 -1.14 6.54 9.93
CA ASP A 25 -1.67 7.14 11.17
C ASP A 25 -0.91 6.71 12.45
N GLY A 26 0.32 7.22 12.62
CA GLY A 26 1.17 6.95 13.80
C GLY A 26 1.94 5.63 13.80
N GLY A 27 1.75 4.80 12.77
CA GLY A 27 2.47 3.55 12.50
C GLY A 27 3.78 3.72 11.73
N GLY A 28 4.05 4.92 11.21
CA GLY A 28 5.21 5.27 10.40
C GLY A 28 4.88 5.51 8.93
N THR A 29 5.90 5.86 8.15
CA THR A 29 5.76 6.13 6.71
C THR A 29 6.11 4.91 5.86
N GLY A 30 5.55 4.87 4.65
CA GLY A 30 5.91 3.90 3.61
C GLY A 30 5.71 4.47 2.21
N PHE A 31 5.94 3.65 1.19
CA PHE A 31 5.89 4.06 -0.20
C PHE A 31 5.03 3.13 -1.05
N ILE A 32 4.21 3.73 -1.92
CA ILE A 32 3.47 3.05 -2.96
C ILE A 32 4.13 3.39 -4.29
N ASP A 33 4.79 2.42 -4.93
CA ASP A 33 5.29 2.60 -6.30
C ASP A 33 4.12 2.93 -7.23
N GLN A 34 4.31 3.74 -8.26
CA GLN A 34 3.20 4.18 -9.14
C GLN A 34 2.43 3.00 -9.74
N VAL A 35 3.13 1.91 -10.08
CA VAL A 35 2.53 0.66 -10.61
C VAL A 35 1.69 -0.10 -9.59
N LYS A 36 1.77 0.28 -8.30
CA LYS A 36 1.00 -0.27 -7.19
C LYS A 36 -0.17 0.63 -6.78
N HIS A 37 -0.41 1.71 -7.53
CA HIS A 37 -1.61 2.52 -7.44
C HIS A 37 -2.59 2.15 -8.58
N PRO A 38 -3.92 2.09 -8.33
CA PRO A 38 -4.87 1.67 -9.37
C PRO A 38 -4.89 2.58 -10.62
N SER A 39 -4.66 3.89 -10.46
CA SER A 39 -4.59 4.85 -11.58
C SER A 39 -3.50 4.57 -12.61
N TRP A 40 -2.55 3.67 -12.32
CA TRP A 40 -1.57 3.24 -13.31
C TRP A 40 -2.17 2.26 -14.34
N TRP A 41 -3.20 1.52 -13.92
CA TRP A 41 -3.82 0.45 -14.73
C TRP A 41 -5.21 0.82 -15.23
N ASP A 42 -5.80 1.89 -14.69
CA ASP A 42 -7.15 2.34 -14.97
C ASP A 42 -7.16 3.87 -15.16
N GLU A 43 -7.41 4.30 -16.40
CA GLU A 43 -7.44 5.72 -16.78
C GLU A 43 -8.62 6.48 -16.14
N ASP A 44 -9.68 5.78 -15.74
CA ASP A 44 -10.83 6.38 -15.05
C ASP A 44 -10.56 6.59 -13.56
N THR A 45 -9.48 6.00 -13.02
CA THR A 45 -9.06 6.23 -11.65
C THR A 45 -8.16 7.46 -11.56
N ALA A 46 -8.55 8.44 -10.73
CA ALA A 46 -7.75 9.63 -10.49
C ALA A 46 -6.35 9.28 -9.92
N PRO A 47 -5.28 9.96 -10.39
CA PRO A 47 -3.95 9.85 -9.80
C PRO A 47 -3.95 10.29 -8.32
N PRO A 48 -3.03 9.75 -7.50
CA PRO A 48 -2.98 10.06 -6.07
C PRO A 48 -2.65 11.53 -5.83
N ARG A 49 -3.22 12.10 -4.77
CA ARG A 49 -2.98 13.47 -4.30
C ARG A 49 -2.65 13.46 -2.82
N ALA A 50 -1.88 14.45 -2.39
CA ALA A 50 -1.64 14.64 -0.97
C ALA A 50 -2.98 14.88 -0.23
N GLY A 51 -3.17 14.17 0.88
CA GLY A 51 -4.41 14.14 1.66
C GLY A 51 -5.35 12.99 1.30
N ASP A 52 -5.14 12.28 0.19
CA ASP A 52 -5.96 11.13 -0.16
C ASP A 52 -5.77 10.01 0.86
N ARG A 53 -6.88 9.36 1.25
CA ARG A 53 -6.86 8.15 2.07
C ARG A 53 -6.97 6.92 1.19
N LEU A 54 -6.06 5.99 1.39
CA LEU A 54 -5.97 4.75 0.63
C LEU A 54 -5.99 3.55 1.57
N HIS A 55 -6.70 2.51 1.17
CA HIS A 55 -6.59 1.19 1.80
C HIS A 55 -5.49 0.40 1.10
N VAL A 56 -4.51 -0.09 1.84
CA VAL A 56 -3.32 -0.73 1.29
C VAL A 56 -2.96 -2.02 2.00
N VAL A 57 -2.11 -2.81 1.34
CA VAL A 57 -1.40 -3.93 1.93
C VAL A 57 0.11 -3.67 1.95
N VAL A 58 0.78 -4.12 3.00
CA VAL A 58 2.24 -4.22 3.07
C VAL A 58 2.75 -5.37 2.20
N LEU A 59 3.55 -5.05 1.19
CA LEU A 59 4.22 -6.01 0.32
C LEU A 59 5.59 -6.45 0.86
N ASP A 60 6.33 -5.50 1.43
CA ASP A 60 7.68 -5.74 1.95
C ASP A 60 7.94 -4.78 3.12
N ALA A 61 7.82 -5.31 4.34
CA ALA A 61 8.09 -4.61 5.59
C ALA A 61 9.58 -4.54 5.94
N SER A 62 10.44 -5.26 5.23
CA SER A 62 11.87 -5.39 5.56
C SER A 62 12.72 -4.22 5.04
N ARG A 63 12.17 -3.41 4.14
CA ARG A 63 12.83 -2.23 3.57
C ARG A 63 12.87 -1.05 4.53
N ASP A 64 13.92 -0.23 4.39
CA ASP A 64 14.06 1.05 5.11
C ASP A 64 12.83 1.95 4.94
N GLU A 65 12.29 1.98 3.72
CA GLU A 65 10.96 2.51 3.44
C GLU A 65 10.05 1.35 2.96
N PRO A 66 9.15 0.86 3.85
CA PRO A 66 8.25 -0.26 3.56
C PRO A 66 7.44 -0.04 2.29
N ARG A 67 7.24 -1.12 1.53
CA ARG A 67 6.51 -1.06 0.25
C ARG A 67 5.08 -1.49 0.42
N PHE A 68 4.17 -0.65 -0.04
CA PHE A 68 2.73 -0.88 0.05
C PHE A 68 2.10 -0.99 -1.35
N SER A 69 0.90 -1.55 -1.41
CA SER A 69 0.09 -1.58 -2.62
C SER A 69 -1.36 -1.26 -2.33
N ALA A 70 -1.95 -0.41 -3.17
CA ALA A 70 -3.38 -0.09 -3.19
C ALA A 70 -4.14 -0.95 -4.21
N LEU A 71 -3.47 -1.90 -4.88
CA LEU A 71 -4.13 -2.77 -5.85
C LEU A 71 -4.98 -3.81 -5.13
N ARG A 72 -6.25 -3.91 -5.55
CA ARG A 72 -7.19 -4.93 -5.06
C ARG A 72 -6.61 -6.35 -5.19
N THR A 73 -5.93 -6.64 -6.30
CA THR A 73 -5.31 -7.95 -6.53
C THR A 73 -4.25 -8.29 -5.48
N ASP A 74 -3.38 -7.34 -5.12
CA ASP A 74 -2.35 -7.56 -4.12
C ASP A 74 -2.97 -7.75 -2.73
N ILE A 75 -4.01 -6.97 -2.40
CA ILE A 75 -4.78 -7.12 -1.15
C ILE A 75 -5.42 -8.51 -1.07
N ASP A 76 -6.07 -8.97 -2.15
CA ASP A 76 -6.70 -10.29 -2.19
C ASP A 76 -5.68 -11.45 -2.08
N ILE A 77 -4.49 -11.31 -2.68
CA ILE A 77 -3.39 -12.26 -2.52
C ILE A 77 -2.92 -12.30 -1.05
N ALA A 78 -2.72 -11.13 -0.44
CA ALA A 78 -2.28 -11.04 0.94
C ALA A 78 -3.28 -11.66 1.92
N ARG A 79 -4.58 -11.43 1.73
CA ARG A 79 -5.66 -12.09 2.49
C ARG A 79 -5.55 -13.61 2.44
N ARG A 80 -5.31 -14.18 1.25
CA ARG A 80 -5.12 -15.62 1.06
C ARG A 80 -3.86 -16.14 1.75
N LEU A 81 -2.76 -15.38 1.71
CA LEU A 81 -1.51 -15.75 2.38
C LEU A 81 -1.64 -15.73 3.91
N ARG A 82 -2.33 -14.73 4.48
CA ARG A 82 -2.62 -14.70 5.92
C ARG A 82 -3.50 -15.87 6.36
N ALA A 83 -4.58 -16.15 5.62
CA ALA A 83 -5.45 -17.29 5.93
C ALA A 83 -4.70 -18.64 5.95
N ARG A 84 -3.72 -18.83 5.05
CA ARG A 84 -2.88 -20.04 5.05
C ARG A 84 -1.93 -20.10 6.24
N ARG A 85 -1.46 -18.96 6.72
CA ARG A 85 -0.59 -18.87 7.90
C ARG A 85 -1.35 -19.14 9.20
N ASP A 86 -2.58 -18.64 9.30
CA ASP A 86 -3.39 -18.74 10.52
C ASP A 86 -4.11 -20.09 10.65
N GLY A 87 -4.22 -20.84 9.55
CA GLY A 87 -4.77 -22.21 9.52
C GLY A 87 -3.72 -23.32 9.64
N ALA A 88 -2.45 -22.98 9.87
CA ALA A 88 -1.33 -23.92 10.03
C ALA A 88 -0.92 -24.07 11.50
#